data_AF-A0A268RW55-F1
#
_entry.id   AF-A0A268RW55-F1
#
_cell.length_a   1.000
_cell.length_b   1.000
_cell.length_c   1.000
_cell.angle_alpha   90.00
_cell.angle_beta   90.00
_cell.angle_gamma   90.00
#
_symmetry.space_group_name_H-M   'P 1'
#
loop_
_entity.id
_entity.type
_entity.pdbx_description
1 polymer ?
#
loop_
_entity_poly.entity_id
_entity_poly.type
_entity_poly.pdbx_seq_one_letter_code
_entity_poly.pdbx_strand_id
1 'polypeptide(L)'
;MWGNGLKWMFLIVGTVIGAGYASGRELWEFFGAESGLAIVLFAILFTISCAVILTIAQKEKTTHYLPILEKLLGRRFAKAYDWMIILYLFSVTVIMLAGAGATLEVYNIPFWLGVVINAALVVFMFVKDMTGMTKINACLIPVLIICLVAVLLVYQSSIGFSFTFDIHMQHNWPAAMTFTSLNILPIIAVLSAVGNQIKHKGEIYIASMGSGLLLGTISYLYNESLLSVAQEIIFYEIPLFVILKHYPSIMVLAISLLLWLAIYTTAASGVFGLIARLRTNVQGEAWLIALLLVACMAPMTMFGFSTLISILYPLYGILNLFILASLVLYPIVKHPATKSKQ
;
A
#
# COMPACT_ATOMS: atom_id res chain seq x y z
N MET A 1 -16.60 17.35 12.41
CA MET A 1 -16.69 15.86 12.43
C MET A 1 -16.61 15.30 11.01
N TRP A 2 -17.58 15.55 10.13
CA TRP A 2 -17.62 15.00 8.76
C TRP A 2 -16.40 15.36 7.89
N GLY A 3 -16.03 16.65 7.80
CA GLY A 3 -14.89 17.08 7.00
C GLY A 3 -13.55 16.46 7.44
N ASN A 4 -13.29 16.42 8.75
CA ASN A 4 -12.09 15.78 9.29
C ASN A 4 -12.13 14.25 9.12
N GLY A 5 -13.29 13.61 9.32
CA GLY A 5 -13.46 12.17 9.10
C GLY A 5 -13.14 11.78 7.66
N LEU A 6 -13.64 12.54 6.67
CA LEU A 6 -13.30 12.35 5.26
C LEU A 6 -11.82 12.59 4.97
N LYS A 7 -11.21 13.63 5.57
CA LYS A 7 -9.77 13.88 5.46
C LYS A 7 -8.95 12.66 5.90
N TRP A 8 -9.29 12.07 7.04
CA TRP A 8 -8.61 10.86 7.54
C TRP A 8 -8.92 9.63 6.69
N MET A 9 -10.15 9.50 6.18
CA MET A 9 -10.53 8.45 5.22
C MET A 9 -9.64 8.48 3.97
N PHE A 10 -9.49 9.64 3.33
CA PHE A 10 -8.63 9.79 2.15
C PHE A 10 -7.15 9.58 2.47
N LEU A 11 -6.70 9.96 3.67
CA LEU A 11 -5.35 9.65 4.13
C LEU A 11 -5.13 8.13 4.23
N ILE A 12 -6.08 7.38 4.79
CA ILE A 12 -6.02 5.91 4.88
C ILE A 12 -6.02 5.30 3.49
N VAL A 13 -7.01 5.66 2.68
CA VAL A 13 -7.18 5.11 1.32
C VAL A 13 -5.96 5.40 0.47
N GLY A 14 -5.41 6.61 0.53
CA GLY A 14 -4.20 6.95 -0.21
C GLY A 14 -2.92 6.30 0.32
N THR A 15 -2.91 5.85 1.58
CA THR A 15 -1.79 5.08 2.11
C THR A 15 -1.83 3.63 1.61
N VAL A 16 -3.01 3.06 1.41
CA VAL A 16 -3.19 1.69 0.88
C VAL A 16 -3.09 1.65 -0.64
N ILE A 17 -3.75 2.56 -1.34
CA ILE A 17 -3.68 2.67 -2.80
C ILE A 17 -2.36 3.34 -3.19
N GLY A 18 -1.28 2.58 -3.01
CA GLY A 18 0.04 2.89 -3.53
C GLY A 18 0.22 2.34 -4.94
N ALA A 19 1.46 2.40 -5.43
CA ALA A 19 1.78 2.00 -6.79
C ALA A 19 1.58 0.50 -7.04
N GLY A 20 1.87 -0.36 -6.05
CA GLY A 20 1.66 -1.81 -6.17
C GLY A 20 0.18 -2.17 -6.26
N TYR A 21 -0.67 -1.58 -5.41
CA TYR A 21 -2.13 -1.69 -5.52
C TYR A 21 -2.63 -1.19 -6.87
N ALA A 22 -2.23 0.02 -7.28
CA ALA A 22 -2.67 0.64 -8.51
C ALA A 22 -2.21 -0.12 -9.76
N SER A 23 -1.08 -0.84 -9.72
CA SER A 23 -0.63 -1.70 -10.80
C SER A 23 -1.55 -2.92 -11.03
N GLY A 24 -2.39 -3.26 -10.05
CA GLY A 24 -3.21 -4.47 -10.02
C GLY A 24 -2.44 -5.73 -9.58
N ARG A 25 -1.11 -5.65 -9.46
CA ARG A 25 -0.27 -6.80 -9.09
C ARG A 25 -0.51 -7.26 -7.67
N GLU A 26 -0.69 -6.35 -6.72
CA GLU A 26 -1.05 -6.71 -5.33
C GLU A 26 -2.39 -7.45 -5.26
N LEU A 27 -3.43 -6.92 -5.90
CA LEU A 27 -4.76 -7.56 -5.83
C LEU A 27 -4.73 -8.93 -6.50
N TRP A 28 -4.03 -9.06 -7.63
CA TRP A 28 -3.88 -10.34 -8.30
C TRP A 28 -3.15 -11.38 -7.44
N GLU A 29 -2.10 -10.96 -6.74
CA GLU A 29 -1.29 -11.86 -5.93
C GLU A 29 -2.04 -12.42 -4.72
N PHE A 30 -2.88 -11.59 -4.09
CA PHE A 30 -3.59 -12.00 -2.87
C PHE A 30 -4.99 -12.55 -3.14
N PHE A 31 -5.79 -11.89 -3.98
CA PHE A 31 -7.17 -12.28 -4.21
C PHE A 31 -7.26 -13.23 -5.41
N GLY A 32 -7.26 -12.75 -6.64
CA GLY A 32 -7.45 -13.65 -7.79
C GLY A 32 -8.76 -14.45 -7.68
N ALA A 33 -8.73 -15.73 -8.08
CA ALA A 33 -9.94 -16.56 -8.12
C ALA A 33 -10.51 -16.83 -6.72
N GLU A 34 -11.83 -17.05 -6.65
CA GLU A 34 -12.53 -17.49 -5.42
C GLU A 34 -12.30 -16.58 -4.19
N SER A 35 -12.21 -15.28 -4.42
CA SER A 35 -11.79 -14.30 -3.41
C SER A 35 -12.85 -13.28 -3.00
N GLY A 36 -14.10 -13.46 -3.42
CA GLY A 36 -15.20 -12.58 -3.02
C GLY A 36 -15.31 -12.47 -1.49
N LEU A 37 -15.28 -13.61 -0.79
CA LEU A 37 -15.28 -13.66 0.67
C LEU A 37 -14.00 -13.07 1.27
N ALA A 38 -12.85 -13.30 0.64
CA ALA A 38 -11.57 -12.74 1.10
C ALA A 38 -11.60 -11.20 1.11
N ILE A 39 -12.18 -10.59 0.07
CA ILE A 39 -12.30 -9.13 -0.06
C ILE A 39 -13.27 -8.55 0.98
N VAL A 40 -14.39 -9.23 1.23
CA VAL A 40 -15.35 -8.84 2.29
C VAL A 40 -14.69 -8.92 3.66
N LEU A 41 -13.98 -10.01 3.95
CA LEU A 41 -13.24 -10.17 5.21
C LEU A 41 -12.13 -9.13 5.35
N PHE A 42 -11.40 -8.83 4.26
CA PHE A 42 -10.42 -7.74 4.23
C PHE A 42 -11.06 -6.41 4.63
N ALA A 43 -12.19 -6.03 4.02
CA ALA A 43 -12.87 -4.78 4.34
C ALA A 43 -13.25 -4.69 5.83
N ILE A 44 -13.73 -5.80 6.41
CA ILE A 44 -14.09 -5.90 7.83
C ILE A 44 -12.85 -5.79 8.73
N LEU A 45 -11.84 -6.63 8.51
CA LEU A 45 -10.62 -6.68 9.31
C LEU A 45 -9.86 -5.35 9.24
N PHE A 46 -9.81 -4.73 8.06
CA PHE A 46 -9.18 -3.45 7.83
C PHE A 46 -9.93 -2.31 8.53
N THR A 47 -11.27 -2.31 8.49
CA THR A 47 -12.10 -1.36 9.24
C THR A 47 -11.83 -1.44 10.74
N ILE A 48 -11.84 -2.66 11.30
CA ILE A 48 -11.58 -2.89 12.72
C ILE A 48 -10.18 -2.38 13.09
N SER A 49 -9.18 -2.74 12.29
CA SER A 49 -7.79 -2.33 12.49
C SER A 49 -7.64 -0.81 12.51
N CYS A 50 -8.21 -0.11 11.52
CA CYS A 50 -8.20 1.36 11.45
C CYS A 50 -8.89 1.99 12.66
N ALA A 51 -10.06 1.48 13.06
CA ALA A 51 -10.79 1.99 14.21
C ALA A 51 -9.97 1.86 15.51
N VAL A 52 -9.32 0.71 15.71
CA VAL A 52 -8.47 0.47 16.88
C VAL A 52 -7.24 1.38 16.88
N ILE A 53 -6.53 1.48 15.75
CA ILE A 53 -5.34 2.33 15.61
C ILE A 53 -5.70 3.79 15.91
N LEU A 54 -6.74 4.34 15.27
CA LEU A 54 -7.18 5.72 15.49
C LEU A 54 -7.63 5.97 16.92
N THR A 55 -8.31 5.00 17.54
CA THR A 55 -8.75 5.12 18.95
C THR A 55 -7.56 5.18 19.89
N ILE A 56 -6.54 4.35 19.66
CA ILE A 56 -5.29 4.39 20.44
C ILE A 56 -4.55 5.70 20.17
N ALA A 57 -4.36 6.08 18.91
CA ALA A 57 -3.66 7.28 18.49
C ALA A 57 -4.27 8.55 19.09
N GLN A 58 -5.60 8.65 19.06
CA GLN A 58 -6.36 9.76 19.66
C GLN A 58 -6.17 9.79 21.17
N LYS A 59 -6.35 8.66 21.85
CA LYS A 59 -6.29 8.59 23.32
C LYS A 59 -4.91 8.94 23.86
N GLU A 60 -3.87 8.45 23.20
CA GLU A 60 -2.47 8.69 23.59
C GLU A 60 -1.89 9.97 22.97
N LYS A 61 -2.67 10.69 22.14
CA LYS A 61 -2.25 11.90 21.42
C LYS A 61 -0.91 11.71 20.69
N THR A 62 -0.79 10.60 19.98
CA THR A 62 0.48 10.22 19.33
C THR A 62 0.85 11.19 18.20
N THR A 63 2.15 11.34 17.99
CA THR A 63 2.76 12.09 16.86
C THR A 63 3.69 11.24 16.00
N HIS A 64 3.90 9.97 16.38
CA HIS A 64 4.74 9.00 15.70
C HIS A 64 4.27 7.59 16.07
N TYR A 65 4.74 6.59 15.36
CA TYR A 65 4.18 5.22 15.35
C TYR A 65 4.66 4.31 16.49
N LEU A 66 5.81 4.62 17.09
CA LEU A 66 6.44 3.80 18.11
C LEU A 66 5.54 3.55 19.36
N PRO A 67 4.81 4.53 19.92
CA PRO A 67 3.96 4.31 21.09
C PRO A 67 2.82 3.31 20.83
N ILE A 68 2.30 3.29 19.60
CA ILE A 68 1.26 2.32 19.22
C ILE A 68 1.87 0.93 19.09
N LEU A 69 3.01 0.79 18.39
CA LEU A 69 3.71 -0.48 18.28
C LEU A 69 4.13 -1.05 19.64
N GLU A 70 4.70 -0.24 20.53
CA GLU A 70 5.07 -0.66 21.89
C GLU A 70 3.86 -1.14 22.70
N LYS A 71 2.71 -0.51 22.50
CA LYS A 71 1.47 -0.87 23.20
C LYS A 71 0.85 -2.17 22.68
N LEU A 72 1.03 -2.47 21.39
CA LEU A 72 0.50 -3.69 20.77
C LEU A 72 1.46 -4.87 20.93
N LEU A 73 2.75 -4.65 20.76
CA LEU A 73 3.78 -5.69 20.66
C LEU A 73 4.64 -5.82 21.93
N GLY A 74 4.65 -4.81 22.78
CA GLY A 74 5.63 -4.67 23.85
C GLY A 74 6.97 -4.14 23.36
N ARG A 75 7.75 -3.56 24.29
CA ARG A 75 9.03 -2.88 23.99
C ARG A 75 10.07 -3.75 23.28
N ARG A 76 10.12 -5.05 23.60
CA ARG A 76 11.12 -5.97 23.03
C ARG A 76 10.85 -6.24 21.55
N PHE A 77 9.60 -6.51 21.18
CA PHE A 77 9.22 -6.74 19.79
C PHE A 77 9.24 -5.45 18.98
N ALA A 78 8.92 -4.30 19.56
CA ALA A 78 9.03 -3.01 18.88
C ALA A 78 10.46 -2.74 18.31
N LYS A 79 11.51 -3.16 19.02
CA LYS A 79 12.90 -3.06 18.51
C LYS A 79 13.19 -4.01 17.35
N ALA A 80 12.65 -5.23 17.37
CA ALA A 80 12.81 -6.18 16.27
C ALA A 80 12.12 -5.66 14.99
N TYR A 81 10.95 -5.04 15.16
CA TYR A 81 10.22 -4.40 14.07
C TYR A 81 10.97 -3.21 13.47
N ASP A 82 11.84 -2.54 14.21
CA ASP A 82 12.65 -1.45 13.67
C ASP A 82 13.62 -1.92 12.58
N TRP A 83 14.30 -3.05 12.81
CA TRP A 83 15.12 -3.71 11.79
C TRP A 83 14.29 -4.23 10.62
N MET A 84 13.12 -4.79 10.91
CA MET A 84 12.20 -5.26 9.88
C MET A 84 11.71 -4.11 8.98
N ILE A 85 11.49 -2.91 9.52
CA ILE A 85 11.12 -1.71 8.75
C ILE A 85 12.23 -1.32 7.78
N ILE A 86 13.50 -1.38 8.18
CA ILE A 86 14.63 -1.09 7.27
C ILE A 86 14.62 -2.08 6.10
N LEU A 87 14.49 -3.37 6.38
CA LEU A 87 14.43 -4.40 5.34
C LEU A 87 13.17 -4.24 4.45
N TYR A 88 12.03 -3.89 5.04
CA TYR A 88 10.80 -3.59 4.30
C TYR A 88 10.96 -2.40 3.36
N LEU A 89 11.50 -1.27 3.84
CA LEU A 89 11.73 -0.08 3.02
C LEU A 89 12.72 -0.38 1.89
N PHE A 90 13.77 -1.16 2.17
CA PHE A 90 14.73 -1.59 1.15
C PHE A 90 14.05 -2.42 0.07
N SER A 91 13.34 -3.48 0.46
CA SER A 91 12.63 -4.38 -0.46
C SER A 91 11.55 -3.68 -1.28
N VAL A 92 10.72 -2.84 -0.65
CA VAL A 92 9.70 -2.06 -1.37
C VAL A 92 10.34 -1.10 -2.35
N THR A 93 11.48 -0.48 -2.01
CA THR A 93 12.20 0.39 -2.95
C THR A 93 12.71 -0.40 -4.15
N VAL A 94 13.27 -1.60 -3.95
CA VAL A 94 13.67 -2.49 -5.06
C VAL A 94 12.48 -2.81 -5.96
N ILE A 95 11.33 -3.17 -5.36
CA ILE A 95 10.08 -3.43 -6.09
C ILE A 95 9.69 -2.20 -6.92
N MET A 96 9.70 -1.00 -6.33
CA MET A 96 9.33 0.21 -7.07
C MET A 96 10.32 0.53 -8.20
N LEU A 97 11.62 0.33 -8.01
CA LEU A 97 12.59 0.50 -9.10
C LEU A 97 12.31 -0.48 -10.25
N ALA A 98 12.02 -1.75 -9.95
CA ALA A 98 11.61 -2.74 -10.96
C ALA A 98 10.29 -2.36 -11.65
N GLY A 99 9.30 -1.89 -10.88
CA GLY A 99 8.01 -1.45 -11.40
C GLY A 99 8.13 -0.27 -12.38
N ALA A 100 9.08 0.64 -12.14
CA ALA A 100 9.34 1.74 -13.07
C ALA A 100 9.92 1.25 -14.41
N GLY A 101 10.80 0.24 -14.38
CA GLY A 101 11.26 -0.46 -15.57
C GLY A 101 10.08 -1.07 -16.34
N ALA A 102 9.27 -1.89 -15.67
CA ALA A 102 8.10 -2.55 -16.24
C ALA A 102 7.06 -1.56 -16.81
N THR A 103 6.91 -0.38 -16.20
CA THR A 103 5.97 0.65 -16.67
C THR A 103 6.40 1.24 -18.02
N LEU A 104 7.70 1.45 -18.22
CA LEU A 104 8.21 2.02 -19.48
C LEU A 104 8.32 0.97 -20.61
N GLU A 105 8.42 -0.32 -20.28
CA GLU A 105 8.41 -1.40 -21.28
C GLU A 105 7.14 -1.42 -22.14
N VAL A 106 6.01 -0.91 -21.64
CA VAL A 106 4.77 -0.72 -22.42
C VAL A 106 5.00 0.14 -23.67
N TYR A 107 5.99 1.05 -23.63
CA TYR A 107 6.38 1.90 -24.76
C TYR A 107 7.57 1.35 -25.54
N ASN A 108 7.90 0.06 -25.38
CA ASN A 108 9.09 -0.58 -25.96
C ASN A 108 10.42 0.05 -25.50
N ILE A 109 10.42 0.73 -24.36
CA ILE A 109 11.65 1.22 -23.73
C ILE A 109 12.28 0.03 -22.97
N PRO A 110 13.58 -0.26 -23.15
CA PRO A 110 14.21 -1.37 -22.44
C PRO A 110 14.08 -1.26 -20.92
N PHE A 111 13.75 -2.37 -20.24
CA PHE A 111 13.58 -2.44 -18.79
C PHE A 111 14.67 -1.70 -18.00
N TRP A 112 15.93 -2.03 -18.29
CA TRP A 112 17.09 -1.47 -17.58
C TRP A 112 17.16 0.05 -17.70
N LEU A 113 16.74 0.61 -18.83
CA LEU A 113 16.75 2.06 -19.04
C LEU A 113 15.68 2.73 -18.16
N GLY A 114 14.50 2.12 -18.04
CA GLY A 114 13.47 2.61 -17.13
C GLY A 114 13.88 2.56 -15.66
N VAL A 115 14.57 1.50 -15.25
CA VAL A 115 15.18 1.40 -13.90
C VAL A 115 16.20 2.52 -13.69
N VAL A 116 17.14 2.73 -14.63
CA VAL A 116 18.18 3.76 -14.53
C VAL A 116 17.60 5.17 -14.49
N ILE A 117 16.61 5.47 -15.34
CA ILE A 117 15.94 6.77 -15.35
C ILE A 117 15.30 7.04 -13.98
N ASN A 118 14.53 6.07 -13.46
CA ASN A 118 13.86 6.24 -12.18
C ASN A 118 14.86 6.35 -11.01
N ALA A 119 15.89 5.50 -11.01
CA ALA A 119 16.99 5.55 -10.05
C ALA A 119 17.68 6.93 -10.02
N ALA A 120 18.01 7.48 -11.19
CA ALA A 120 18.63 8.79 -11.31
C ALA A 120 17.73 9.92 -10.75
N LEU A 121 16.42 9.87 -11.05
CA LEU A 121 15.47 10.83 -10.52
C LEU A 121 15.33 10.73 -9.00
N VAL A 122 15.31 9.51 -8.45
CA VAL A 122 15.26 9.28 -7.00
C VAL A 122 16.48 9.89 -6.34
N VAL A 123 17.69 9.69 -6.88
CA VAL A 123 18.93 10.29 -6.33
C VAL A 123 18.91 11.82 -6.47
N PHE A 124 18.51 12.34 -7.64
CA PHE A 124 18.43 13.78 -7.91
C PHE A 124 17.52 14.50 -6.92
N MET A 125 16.49 13.81 -6.44
CA MET A 125 15.58 14.34 -5.44
C MET A 125 16.27 14.74 -4.13
N PHE A 126 17.34 14.04 -3.74
CA PHE A 126 18.11 14.32 -2.52
C PHE A 126 19.21 15.37 -2.73
N VAL A 127 19.39 15.86 -3.96
CA VAL A 127 20.26 16.99 -4.28
C VAL A 127 19.55 18.33 -3.98
N LYS A 128 18.22 18.36 -4.04
CA LYS A 128 17.40 19.55 -3.70
C LYS A 128 16.75 19.38 -2.33
N ASP A 129 16.73 20.43 -1.51
CA ASP A 129 16.12 20.40 -0.17
C ASP A 129 14.64 19.96 -0.22
N MET A 130 14.35 18.85 0.44
CA MET A 130 13.10 18.10 0.29
C MET A 130 11.95 18.73 1.09
N THR A 131 11.18 19.59 0.42
CA THR A 131 9.81 19.96 0.85
C THR A 131 8.73 19.60 -0.18
N GLY A 132 9.12 19.12 -1.37
CA GLY A 132 8.22 18.86 -2.50
C GLY A 132 7.49 17.51 -2.47
N MET A 133 8.10 16.45 -1.93
CA MET A 133 7.59 15.06 -2.06
C MET A 133 6.18 14.88 -1.50
N THR A 134 5.97 15.40 -0.29
CA THR A 134 4.72 15.26 0.45
C THR A 134 3.58 15.98 -0.26
N LYS A 135 3.87 17.11 -0.93
CA LYS A 135 2.91 17.86 -1.74
C LYS A 135 2.55 17.12 -3.03
N ILE A 136 3.55 16.55 -3.71
CA ILE A 136 3.32 15.76 -4.93
C ILE A 136 2.42 14.56 -4.61
N ASN A 137 2.75 13.78 -3.58
CA ASN A 137 1.94 12.62 -3.18
C ASN A 137 0.51 13.00 -2.78
N ALA A 138 0.33 14.08 -2.03
CA ALA A 138 -0.99 14.53 -1.61
C ALA A 138 -1.91 14.88 -2.79
N CYS A 139 -1.36 15.34 -3.91
CA CYS A 139 -2.12 15.65 -5.13
C CYS A 139 -2.26 14.42 -6.04
N LEU A 140 -1.19 13.64 -6.20
CA LEU A 140 -1.10 12.51 -7.11
C LEU A 140 -2.10 11.40 -6.75
N ILE A 141 -2.15 11.00 -5.48
CA ILE A 141 -2.88 9.79 -5.07
C ILE A 141 -4.39 9.93 -5.29
N PRO A 142 -5.08 11.04 -4.92
CA PRO A 142 -6.48 11.22 -5.25
C PRO A 142 -6.78 11.15 -6.76
N VAL A 143 -5.91 11.74 -7.60
CA VAL A 143 -6.06 11.70 -9.06
C VAL A 143 -5.92 10.28 -9.57
N LEU A 144 -4.90 9.55 -9.10
CA LEU A 144 -4.69 8.14 -9.45
C LEU A 144 -5.91 7.28 -9.10
N ILE A 145 -6.48 7.45 -7.89
CA ILE A 145 -7.66 6.70 -7.45
C ILE A 145 -8.86 6.99 -8.35
N ILE A 146 -9.15 8.27 -8.63
CA ILE A 146 -10.29 8.67 -9.48
C ILE A 146 -10.12 8.08 -10.89
N CYS A 147 -8.94 8.23 -11.49
CA CYS A 147 -8.65 7.69 -12.81
C CYS A 147 -8.74 6.17 -12.83
N LEU A 148 -8.20 5.48 -11.82
CA LEU A 148 -8.28 4.02 -11.71
C LEU A 148 -9.72 3.54 -11.61
N VAL A 149 -10.53 4.14 -10.73
CA VAL A 149 -11.95 3.78 -10.60
C VAL A 149 -12.70 4.02 -11.91
N ALA A 150 -12.44 5.14 -12.59
CA ALA A 150 -13.06 5.42 -13.89
C ALA A 150 -12.68 4.37 -14.95
N VAL A 151 -11.40 3.97 -15.03
CA VAL A 151 -10.94 2.90 -15.92
C VAL A 151 -11.72 1.61 -15.65
N LEU A 152 -11.78 1.18 -14.39
CA LEU A 152 -12.40 -0.08 -14.00
C LEU A 152 -13.90 -0.10 -14.28
N LEU A 153 -14.61 1.01 -14.02
CA LEU A 153 -16.04 1.12 -14.32
C LEU A 153 -16.33 1.06 -15.82
N VAL A 154 -15.55 1.77 -16.63
CA VAL A 154 -15.68 1.71 -18.10
C VAL A 154 -15.39 0.30 -18.61
N TYR A 155 -14.36 -0.35 -18.05
CA TYR A 155 -13.97 -1.70 -18.46
C TYR A 155 -15.07 -2.71 -18.14
N GLN A 156 -15.57 -2.70 -16.90
CA GLN A 156 -16.67 -3.57 -16.48
C GLN A 156 -17.94 -3.36 -17.33
N SER A 157 -18.27 -2.11 -17.67
CA SER A 157 -19.38 -1.82 -18.56
C SER A 157 -19.15 -2.40 -19.97
N SER A 158 -17.92 -2.44 -20.46
CA SER A 158 -17.59 -2.95 -21.80
C SER A 158 -17.71 -4.47 -21.91
N ILE A 159 -17.39 -5.19 -20.83
CA ILE A 159 -17.49 -6.66 -20.78
C ILE A 159 -18.87 -7.16 -20.33
N GLY A 160 -19.82 -6.25 -20.07
CA GLY A 160 -21.16 -6.60 -19.59
C GLY A 160 -21.14 -7.25 -18.21
N PHE A 161 -20.31 -6.73 -17.30
CA PHE A 161 -20.12 -7.30 -15.96
C PHE A 161 -21.44 -7.57 -15.25
N SER A 162 -21.60 -8.80 -14.77
CA SER A 162 -22.69 -9.20 -13.89
C SER A 162 -22.13 -9.55 -12.52
N PHE A 163 -22.78 -9.05 -11.47
CA PHE A 163 -22.37 -9.39 -10.10
C PHE A 163 -22.70 -10.86 -9.82
N THR A 164 -21.67 -11.70 -9.79
CA THR A 164 -21.78 -13.11 -9.41
C THR A 164 -21.04 -13.34 -8.11
N PHE A 165 -21.76 -13.77 -7.06
CA PHE A 165 -21.18 -14.20 -5.80
C PHE A 165 -21.58 -15.65 -5.54
N ASP A 166 -20.69 -16.58 -5.85
CA ASP A 166 -20.90 -18.00 -5.57
C ASP A 166 -20.34 -18.34 -4.19
N ILE A 167 -21.22 -18.65 -3.24
CA ILE A 167 -20.87 -19.00 -1.86
C ILE A 167 -20.03 -20.28 -1.80
N HIS A 168 -20.15 -21.17 -2.79
CA HIS A 168 -19.45 -22.46 -2.81
C HIS A 168 -18.01 -22.36 -3.35
N MET A 169 -17.66 -21.27 -4.05
CA MET A 169 -16.34 -21.04 -4.63
C MET A 169 -15.60 -19.90 -3.92
N GLN A 170 -15.30 -20.11 -2.64
CA GLN A 170 -14.68 -19.10 -1.76
C GLN A 170 -13.47 -19.65 -0.97
N HIS A 171 -12.68 -20.54 -1.58
CA HIS A 171 -11.58 -21.21 -0.87
C HIS A 171 -10.44 -20.25 -0.50
N ASN A 172 -10.27 -19.13 -1.20
CA ASN A 172 -9.18 -18.18 -0.96
C ASN A 172 -9.46 -17.15 0.18
N TRP A 173 -10.46 -17.39 1.03
CA TRP A 173 -10.74 -16.53 2.18
C TRP A 173 -9.54 -16.22 3.10
N PRO A 174 -8.50 -17.10 3.28
CA PRO A 174 -7.35 -16.77 4.13
C PRO A 174 -6.52 -15.59 3.62
N ALA A 175 -6.58 -15.27 2.33
CA ALA A 175 -5.90 -14.13 1.74
C ALA A 175 -6.31 -12.80 2.37
N ALA A 176 -7.53 -12.72 2.92
CA ALA A 176 -7.97 -11.56 3.71
C ALA A 176 -7.00 -11.24 4.84
N MET A 177 -6.49 -12.25 5.53
CA MET A 177 -5.60 -12.07 6.67
C MET A 177 -4.25 -11.52 6.23
N THR A 178 -3.64 -12.15 5.23
CA THR A 178 -2.29 -11.79 4.74
C THR A 178 -2.28 -10.45 4.00
N PHE A 179 -3.32 -10.13 3.23
CA PHE A 179 -3.45 -8.84 2.56
C PHE A 179 -3.75 -7.71 3.57
N THR A 180 -4.62 -7.95 4.56
CA THR A 180 -4.86 -6.96 5.62
C THR A 180 -3.57 -6.70 6.41
N SER A 181 -2.87 -7.76 6.82
CA SER A 181 -1.65 -7.62 7.63
C SER A 181 -0.50 -6.94 6.88
N LEU A 182 -0.35 -7.18 5.57
CA LEU A 182 0.59 -6.44 4.71
C LEU A 182 0.37 -4.93 4.85
N ASN A 183 -0.89 -4.50 4.82
CA ASN A 183 -1.28 -3.08 4.80
C ASN A 183 -1.32 -2.41 6.19
N ILE A 184 -1.25 -3.15 7.28
CA ILE A 184 -1.38 -2.58 8.63
C ILE A 184 -0.17 -1.71 9.00
N LEU A 185 1.04 -2.11 8.67
CA LEU A 185 2.24 -1.40 9.14
C LEU A 185 2.31 0.05 8.56
N PRO A 186 2.11 0.29 7.26
CA PRO A 186 1.98 1.64 6.72
C PRO A 186 0.86 2.45 7.37
N ILE A 187 -0.28 1.82 7.65
CA ILE A 187 -1.43 2.47 8.29
C ILE A 187 -1.14 2.87 9.73
N ILE A 188 -0.48 2.01 10.51
CA ILE A 188 0.01 2.39 11.85
C ILE A 188 0.94 3.59 11.73
N ALA A 189 1.88 3.59 10.78
CA ALA A 189 2.82 4.69 10.61
C ALA A 189 2.13 6.04 10.38
N VAL A 190 1.17 6.08 9.44
CA VAL A 190 0.47 7.30 9.04
C VAL A 190 -0.54 7.75 10.10
N LEU A 191 -1.37 6.84 10.62
CA LEU A 191 -2.43 7.21 11.56
C LEU A 191 -1.89 7.60 12.94
N SER A 192 -0.78 7.00 13.37
CA SER A 192 -0.14 7.39 14.62
C SER A 192 0.46 8.80 14.55
N ALA A 193 0.86 9.27 13.36
CA ALA A 193 1.44 10.61 13.19
C ALA A 193 0.40 11.73 13.35
N VAL A 194 -0.88 11.42 13.13
CA VAL A 194 -1.98 12.39 13.19
C VAL A 194 -2.89 12.22 14.41
N GLY A 195 -2.53 11.33 15.35
CA GLY A 195 -3.33 11.00 16.53
C GLY A 195 -3.72 12.20 17.38
N ASN A 196 -2.78 13.13 17.59
CA ASN A 196 -3.01 14.38 18.33
C ASN A 196 -3.98 15.37 17.64
N GLN A 197 -4.29 15.19 16.35
CA GLN A 197 -5.20 16.04 15.58
C GLN A 197 -6.65 15.55 15.60
N ILE A 198 -6.90 14.30 16.05
CA ILE A 198 -8.23 13.69 16.06
C ILE A 198 -9.02 14.20 17.27
N LYS A 199 -10.11 14.94 17.02
CA LYS A 199 -10.87 15.61 18.10
C LYS A 199 -12.08 14.82 18.58
N HIS A 200 -12.75 14.09 17.69
CA HIS A 200 -14.04 13.45 17.98
C HIS A 200 -14.06 11.99 17.55
N LYS A 201 -14.76 11.14 18.31
CA LYS A 201 -14.96 9.72 17.97
C LYS A 201 -15.66 9.52 16.62
N GLY A 202 -16.52 10.46 16.21
CA GLY A 202 -17.16 10.39 14.89
C GLY A 202 -16.18 10.52 13.72
N GLU A 203 -15.05 11.21 13.90
CA GLU A 203 -13.99 11.26 12.87
C GLU A 203 -13.39 9.87 12.66
N ILE A 204 -13.22 9.11 13.75
CA ILE A 204 -12.70 7.74 13.71
C ILE A 204 -13.66 6.83 12.96
N TYR A 205 -14.96 6.87 13.29
CA TYR A 205 -15.96 6.01 12.66
C TYR A 205 -16.06 6.25 11.15
N ILE A 206 -16.13 7.51 10.72
CA ILE A 206 -16.18 7.88 9.30
C ILE A 206 -14.91 7.41 8.59
N ALA A 207 -13.73 7.66 9.19
CA ALA A 207 -12.46 7.28 8.59
C ALA A 207 -12.31 5.77 8.45
N SER A 208 -12.61 5.00 9.50
CA SER A 208 -12.44 3.54 9.49
C SER A 208 -13.48 2.84 8.61
N MET A 209 -14.76 3.17 8.76
CA MET A 209 -15.83 2.52 7.98
C MET A 209 -15.77 2.94 6.51
N GLY A 210 -15.56 4.23 6.25
CA GLY A 210 -15.47 4.75 4.89
C GLY A 210 -14.27 4.19 4.12
N SER A 211 -13.11 4.06 4.78
CA SER A 211 -11.93 3.49 4.12
C SER A 211 -12.07 2.00 3.85
N GLY A 212 -12.59 1.22 4.80
CA GLY A 212 -12.83 -0.21 4.59
C GLY A 212 -13.85 -0.50 3.50
N LEU A 213 -14.98 0.24 3.47
CA LEU A 213 -15.96 0.13 2.40
C LEU A 213 -15.37 0.52 1.05
N LEU A 214 -14.72 1.69 0.95
CA LEU A 214 -14.17 2.18 -0.31
C LEU A 214 -13.08 1.24 -0.85
N LEU A 215 -12.13 0.83 -0.02
CA LEU A 215 -11.07 -0.10 -0.43
C LEU A 215 -11.63 -1.47 -0.78
N GLY A 216 -12.61 -1.98 -0.02
CA GLY A 216 -13.28 -3.24 -0.32
C GLY A 216 -13.99 -3.21 -1.67
N THR A 217 -14.75 -2.14 -1.94
CA THR A 217 -15.43 -1.95 -3.24
C THR A 217 -14.43 -1.84 -4.39
N ILE A 218 -13.39 -1.01 -4.25
CA ILE A 218 -12.36 -0.88 -5.31
C ILE A 218 -11.64 -2.21 -5.51
N SER A 219 -11.27 -2.92 -4.43
CA SER A 219 -10.60 -4.23 -4.50
C SER A 219 -11.47 -5.24 -5.24
N TYR A 220 -12.77 -5.29 -4.95
CA TYR A 220 -13.72 -6.17 -5.61
C TYR A 220 -13.83 -5.87 -7.11
N LEU A 221 -14.09 -4.60 -7.46
CA LEU A 221 -14.19 -4.19 -8.86
C LEU A 221 -12.91 -4.49 -9.65
N TYR A 222 -11.77 -4.25 -9.02
CA TYR A 222 -10.48 -4.49 -9.65
C TYR A 222 -10.22 -6.00 -9.81
N ASN A 223 -10.44 -6.80 -8.76
CA ASN A 223 -10.23 -8.24 -8.82
C ASN A 223 -11.09 -8.91 -9.90
N GLU A 224 -12.37 -8.55 -10.01
CA GLU A 224 -13.24 -9.06 -11.07
C GLU A 224 -12.76 -8.66 -12.48
N SER A 225 -12.28 -7.42 -12.62
CA SER A 225 -11.69 -6.98 -13.89
C SER A 225 -10.44 -7.78 -14.25
N LEU A 226 -9.59 -8.09 -13.27
CA LEU A 226 -8.39 -8.91 -13.46
C LEU A 226 -8.73 -10.36 -13.80
N LEU A 227 -9.76 -10.93 -13.16
CA LEU A 227 -10.22 -12.30 -13.45
C LEU A 227 -10.66 -12.47 -14.91
N SER A 228 -11.30 -11.45 -15.48
CA SER A 228 -11.70 -11.47 -16.90
C SER A 228 -10.53 -11.61 -17.88
N VAL A 229 -9.31 -11.26 -17.44
CA VAL A 229 -8.08 -11.31 -18.25
C VAL A 229 -7.00 -12.21 -17.63
N ALA A 230 -7.40 -13.13 -16.73
CA ALA A 230 -6.50 -13.99 -15.97
C ALA A 230 -5.47 -14.75 -16.83
N GLN A 231 -5.88 -15.20 -18.02
CA GLN A 231 -5.01 -15.94 -18.94
C GLN A 231 -3.89 -15.09 -19.53
N GLU A 232 -4.08 -13.77 -19.64
CA GLU A 232 -3.05 -12.86 -20.15
C GLU A 232 -2.14 -12.33 -19.04
N ILE A 233 -2.65 -12.16 -17.81
CA ILE A 233 -1.91 -11.54 -16.68
C ILE A 233 -0.55 -12.20 -16.42
N ILE A 234 -0.44 -13.53 -16.61
CA ILE A 234 0.81 -14.27 -16.36
C ILE A 234 1.99 -13.80 -17.24
N PHE A 235 1.72 -13.12 -18.35
CA PHE A 235 2.73 -12.59 -19.27
C PHE A 235 3.09 -11.12 -19.01
N TYR A 236 2.49 -10.48 -18.01
CA TYR A 236 2.67 -9.06 -17.74
C TYR A 236 3.14 -8.82 -16.30
N GLU A 237 4.12 -7.94 -16.17
CA GLU A 237 4.58 -7.45 -14.87
C GLU A 237 3.49 -6.62 -14.16
N ILE A 238 2.76 -5.80 -14.92
CA ILE A 238 1.72 -4.87 -14.43
C ILE A 238 0.37 -5.26 -15.03
N PRO A 239 -0.50 -5.95 -14.27
CA PRO A 239 -1.80 -6.43 -14.76
C PRO A 239 -2.73 -5.32 -15.28
N LEU A 240 -2.62 -4.09 -14.75
CA LEU A 240 -3.43 -2.96 -15.22
C LEU A 240 -3.29 -2.73 -16.74
N PHE A 241 -2.11 -2.95 -17.31
CA PHE A 241 -1.90 -2.71 -18.74
C PHE A 241 -2.61 -3.72 -19.64
N VAL A 242 -2.93 -4.90 -19.11
CA VAL A 242 -3.76 -5.88 -19.82
C VAL A 242 -5.19 -5.36 -19.98
N ILE A 243 -5.76 -4.80 -18.91
CA ILE A 243 -7.09 -4.15 -18.92
C ILE A 243 -7.10 -2.97 -19.92
N LEU A 244 -6.00 -2.23 -19.99
CA LEU A 244 -5.87 -1.03 -20.82
C LEU A 244 -5.57 -1.31 -22.30
N LYS A 245 -5.34 -2.57 -22.70
CA LYS A 245 -4.90 -2.94 -24.06
C LYS A 245 -5.80 -2.43 -25.18
N HIS A 246 -7.10 -2.32 -24.92
CA HIS A 246 -8.10 -1.86 -25.89
C HIS A 246 -8.52 -0.39 -25.70
N TYR A 247 -7.88 0.33 -24.78
CA TYR A 247 -8.18 1.74 -24.53
C TYR A 247 -7.43 2.66 -25.51
N PRO A 248 -7.94 3.88 -25.75
CA PRO A 248 -7.24 4.88 -26.54
C PRO A 248 -5.84 5.16 -25.97
N SER A 249 -4.83 5.30 -26.85
CA SER A 249 -3.43 5.47 -26.45
C SER A 249 -3.19 6.66 -25.51
N ILE A 250 -3.99 7.72 -25.62
CA ILE A 250 -3.93 8.88 -24.72
C ILE A 250 -4.26 8.52 -23.27
N MET A 251 -5.20 7.60 -23.06
CA MET A 251 -5.61 7.15 -21.73
C MET A 251 -4.57 6.19 -21.14
N VAL A 252 -4.00 5.31 -21.96
CA VAL A 252 -2.85 4.47 -21.58
C VAL A 252 -1.67 5.34 -21.14
N LEU A 253 -1.37 6.40 -21.89
CA LEU A 253 -0.35 7.39 -21.55
C LEU A 253 -0.63 8.10 -20.22
N ALA A 254 -1.86 8.59 -20.02
CA ALA A 254 -2.22 9.25 -18.78
C ALA A 254 -2.09 8.33 -17.56
N ILE A 255 -2.60 7.09 -17.64
CA ILE A 255 -2.52 6.11 -16.56
C ILE A 255 -1.07 5.67 -16.32
N SER A 256 -0.31 5.40 -17.38
CA SER A 256 1.10 5.01 -17.25
C SER A 256 1.92 6.12 -16.59
N LEU A 257 1.70 7.39 -16.95
CA LEU A 257 2.35 8.52 -16.29
C LEU A 257 1.97 8.64 -14.80
N LEU A 258 0.69 8.50 -14.47
CA LEU A 258 0.23 8.54 -13.07
C LEU A 258 0.81 7.38 -12.25
N LEU A 259 0.83 6.18 -12.82
CA LEU A 259 1.41 5.00 -12.19
C LEU A 259 2.92 5.17 -12.01
N TRP A 260 3.63 5.59 -13.05
CA TRP A 260 5.07 5.84 -12.99
C TRP A 260 5.43 6.90 -11.95
N LEU A 261 4.66 8.00 -11.87
CA LEU A 261 4.84 9.01 -10.82
C LEU A 261 4.60 8.43 -9.42
N ALA A 262 3.59 7.55 -9.25
CA ALA A 262 3.33 6.91 -7.96
C ALA A 262 4.46 5.97 -7.56
N ILE A 263 4.97 5.19 -8.52
CA ILE A 263 6.14 4.32 -8.34
C ILE A 263 7.37 5.15 -7.93
N TYR A 264 7.64 6.23 -8.66
CA TYR A 264 8.74 7.15 -8.38
C TYR A 264 8.66 7.72 -6.96
N THR A 265 7.50 8.25 -6.56
CA THR A 265 7.38 8.86 -5.23
C THR A 265 7.37 7.85 -4.10
N THR A 266 6.88 6.62 -4.32
CA THR A 266 7.02 5.52 -3.36
C THR A 266 8.49 5.11 -3.21
N ALA A 267 9.25 4.98 -4.31
CA ALA A 267 10.69 4.69 -4.28
C ALA A 267 11.46 5.79 -3.53
N ALA A 268 11.19 7.05 -3.84
CA ALA A 268 11.81 8.18 -3.17
C ALA A 268 11.49 8.23 -1.66
N SER A 269 10.25 7.91 -1.28
CA SER A 269 9.84 7.81 0.13
C SER A 269 10.56 6.67 0.86
N GLY A 270 10.78 5.54 0.17
CA GLY A 270 11.55 4.41 0.69
C GLY A 270 13.00 4.78 0.96
N VAL A 271 13.68 5.40 -0.02
CA VAL A 271 15.06 5.90 0.14
C VAL A 271 15.15 6.96 1.24
N PHE A 272 14.17 7.88 1.32
CA PHE A 272 14.12 8.88 2.38
C PHE A 272 14.01 8.24 3.76
N GLY A 273 13.14 7.24 3.91
CA GLY A 273 12.98 6.49 5.15
C GLY A 273 14.25 5.75 5.57
N LEU A 274 14.98 5.16 4.61
CA LEU A 274 16.26 4.50 4.84
C LEU A 274 17.36 5.49 5.26
N ILE A 275 17.48 6.64 4.57
CA ILE A 275 18.44 7.69 4.93
C ILE A 275 18.17 8.22 6.32
N ALA A 276 16.90 8.49 6.67
CA ALA A 276 16.53 8.96 7.99
C ALA A 276 16.96 7.99 9.11
N ARG A 277 16.99 6.68 8.81
CA ARG A 277 17.47 5.64 9.73
C ARG A 277 18.99 5.54 9.77
N LEU A 278 19.65 5.60 8.62
CA LEU A 278 21.10 5.47 8.56
C LEU A 278 21.83 6.69 9.12
N ARG A 279 21.22 7.87 9.08
CA ARG A 279 21.79 9.12 9.60
C ARG A 279 22.08 9.11 11.10
N THR A 280 21.54 8.17 11.87
CA THR A 280 21.92 8.01 13.29
C THR A 280 23.34 7.48 13.45
N ASN A 281 23.88 6.77 12.44
CA ASN A 281 25.16 6.07 12.51
C ASN A 281 26.13 6.45 11.38
N VAL A 282 25.62 7.01 10.28
CA VAL A 282 26.39 7.34 9.07
C VAL A 282 26.30 8.84 8.82
N GLN A 283 27.46 9.49 8.71
CA GLN A 283 27.57 10.90 8.31
C GLN A 283 27.82 10.99 6.80
N GLY A 284 27.19 11.96 6.13
CA GLY A 284 27.35 12.17 4.70
C GLY A 284 26.22 12.99 4.08
N GLU A 285 26.43 13.46 2.86
CA GLU A 285 25.41 14.17 2.08
C GLU A 285 24.28 13.20 1.70
N ALA A 286 23.02 13.65 1.76
CA ALA A 286 21.86 12.79 1.56
C ALA A 286 21.88 12.09 0.19
N TRP A 287 22.29 12.81 -0.86
CA TRP A 287 22.35 12.30 -2.22
C TRP A 287 23.41 11.21 -2.40
N LEU A 288 24.54 11.26 -1.68
CA LEU A 288 25.56 10.21 -1.71
C LEU A 288 25.02 8.91 -1.08
N ILE A 289 24.34 9.02 0.05
CA ILE A 289 23.70 7.87 0.70
C ILE A 289 22.60 7.30 -0.20
N ALA A 290 21.78 8.16 -0.81
CA ALA A 290 20.77 7.75 -1.79
C ALA A 290 21.39 6.99 -2.97
N LEU A 291 22.48 7.53 -3.55
CA LEU A 291 23.19 6.92 -4.66
C LEU A 291 23.71 5.53 -4.31
N LEU A 292 24.35 5.36 -3.14
CA LEU A 292 24.85 4.07 -2.69
C LEU A 292 23.73 3.05 -2.45
N LEU A 293 22.62 3.48 -1.83
CA LEU A 293 21.45 2.63 -1.62
C LEU A 293 20.85 2.16 -2.95
N VAL A 294 20.59 3.09 -3.87
CA VAL A 294 20.00 2.79 -5.17
C VAL A 294 20.94 1.93 -6.02
N ALA A 295 22.26 2.19 -5.98
CA ALA A 295 23.24 1.35 -6.65
C ALA A 295 23.28 -0.09 -6.10
N CYS A 296 23.08 -0.27 -4.80
CA CYS A 296 22.95 -1.59 -4.17
C CYS A 296 21.64 -2.30 -4.54
N MET A 297 20.56 -1.54 -4.73
CA MET A 297 19.22 -2.06 -5.06
C MET A 297 19.05 -2.40 -6.54
N ALA A 298 19.68 -1.64 -7.44
CA ALA A 298 19.48 -1.75 -8.88
C ALA A 298 19.71 -3.18 -9.45
N PRO A 299 20.75 -3.95 -9.03
CA PRO A 299 20.91 -5.32 -9.51
C PRO A 299 19.74 -6.23 -9.13
N MET A 300 19.08 -5.96 -8.00
CA MET A 300 17.96 -6.77 -7.51
C MET A 300 16.67 -6.52 -8.29
N THR A 301 16.58 -5.46 -9.10
CA THR A 301 15.39 -5.24 -9.95
C THR A 301 15.28 -6.27 -11.07
N MET A 302 16.38 -6.96 -11.40
CA MET A 302 16.42 -8.01 -12.42
C MET A 302 15.58 -9.23 -12.06
N PHE A 303 15.15 -9.38 -10.80
CA PHE A 303 14.20 -10.42 -10.42
C PHE A 303 12.78 -10.19 -10.98
N GLY A 304 12.45 -8.99 -11.45
CA GLY A 304 11.12 -8.66 -11.99
C GLY A 304 10.17 -8.12 -10.93
N PHE A 305 9.31 -7.18 -11.31
CA PHE A 305 8.37 -6.49 -10.40
C PHE A 305 7.34 -7.45 -9.81
N SER A 306 6.74 -8.27 -10.67
CA SER A 306 5.77 -9.31 -10.38
C SER A 306 6.33 -10.36 -9.42
N THR A 307 7.52 -10.89 -9.71
CA THR A 307 8.19 -11.90 -8.88
C THR A 307 8.61 -11.36 -7.52
N LEU A 308 9.10 -10.12 -7.46
CA LEU A 308 9.43 -9.50 -6.18
C LEU A 308 8.17 -9.32 -5.31
N ILE A 309 7.05 -8.91 -5.90
CA ILE A 309 5.77 -8.83 -5.17
C ILE A 309 5.30 -10.21 -4.72
N SER A 310 5.34 -11.23 -5.58
CA SER A 310 4.84 -12.57 -5.27
C SER A 310 5.60 -13.27 -4.15
N ILE A 311 6.84 -12.87 -3.89
CA ILE A 311 7.64 -13.43 -2.80
C ILE A 311 7.58 -12.54 -1.56
N LEU A 312 7.88 -11.25 -1.72
CA LEU A 312 8.12 -10.36 -0.58
C LEU A 312 6.83 -9.94 0.10
N TYR A 313 5.74 -9.72 -0.64
CA TYR A 313 4.51 -9.23 -0.04
C TYR A 313 3.80 -10.30 0.78
N PRO A 314 3.65 -11.56 0.32
CA PRO A 314 3.13 -12.62 1.17
C PRO A 314 3.98 -12.84 2.43
N LEU A 315 5.31 -12.75 2.31
CA LEU A 315 6.23 -12.82 3.45
C LEU A 315 5.93 -11.72 4.47
N TYR A 316 5.84 -10.46 4.05
CA TYR A 316 5.49 -9.34 4.94
C TYR A 316 4.07 -9.46 5.50
N GLY A 317 3.12 -9.98 4.72
CA GLY A 317 1.79 -10.33 5.18
C GLY A 317 1.87 -11.28 6.37
N ILE A 318 2.57 -12.39 6.24
CA ILE A 318 2.74 -13.38 7.32
C ILE A 318 3.43 -12.76 8.54
N LEU A 319 4.53 -12.02 8.35
CA LEU A 319 5.27 -11.38 9.44
C LEU A 319 4.39 -10.41 10.24
N ASN A 320 3.49 -9.69 9.58
CA ASN A 320 2.59 -8.73 10.19
C ASN A 320 1.29 -9.34 10.74
N LEU A 321 1.03 -10.64 10.56
CA LEU A 321 -0.18 -11.30 11.09
C LEU A 321 -0.29 -11.14 12.61
N PHE A 322 0.83 -11.12 13.32
CA PHE A 322 0.85 -10.90 14.76
C PHE A 322 0.32 -9.50 15.14
N ILE A 323 0.65 -8.46 14.37
CA ILE A 323 0.09 -7.12 14.59
C ILE A 323 -1.42 -7.14 14.30
N LEU A 324 -1.83 -7.76 13.19
CA LEU A 324 -3.24 -7.88 12.83
C LEU A 324 -4.05 -8.54 13.95
N ALA A 325 -3.59 -9.69 14.44
CA ALA A 325 -4.23 -10.40 15.53
C ALA A 325 -4.31 -9.51 16.80
N SER A 326 -3.23 -8.81 17.13
CA SER A 326 -3.19 -7.90 18.28
C SER A 326 -4.20 -6.76 18.16
N LEU A 327 -4.39 -6.21 16.96
CA LEU A 327 -5.38 -5.15 16.68
C LEU A 327 -6.81 -5.66 16.77
N VAL A 328 -7.10 -6.79 16.13
CA VAL A 328 -8.46 -7.37 16.09
C VAL A 328 -8.91 -7.83 17.47
N LEU A 329 -8.00 -8.36 18.29
CA LEU A 329 -8.29 -8.82 19.66
C LEU A 329 -8.33 -7.66 20.68
N TYR A 330 -7.75 -6.49 20.37
CA TYR A 330 -7.65 -5.37 21.30
C TYR A 330 -9.00 -4.93 21.91
N PRO A 331 -10.10 -4.78 21.15
CA PRO A 331 -11.40 -4.40 21.71
C PRO A 331 -11.97 -5.45 22.67
N ILE A 332 -11.71 -6.73 22.40
CA ILE A 332 -12.23 -7.86 23.19
C ILE A 332 -11.49 -7.94 24.52
N VAL A 333 -10.15 -7.89 24.49
CA VAL A 333 -9.30 -8.02 25.69
C VAL A 333 -9.49 -6.85 26.64
N LYS A 334 -9.70 -5.63 26.13
CA LYS A 334 -9.88 -4.41 26.95
C LYS A 334 -11.34 -4.03 27.20
N HIS A 335 -12.29 -4.90 26.89
CA HIS A 335 -13.69 -4.65 27.17
C HIS A 335 -13.93 -4.54 28.69
N PRO A 336 -14.78 -3.61 29.20
CA PRO A 336 -15.02 -3.48 30.63
C PRO A 336 -15.46 -4.79 31.32
N ALA A 337 -16.13 -5.69 30.58
CA ALA A 337 -16.55 -7.01 31.07
C ALA A 337 -15.40 -8.00 31.34
N THR A 338 -14.22 -7.83 30.74
CA THR A 338 -13.05 -8.69 31.02
C THR A 338 -12.21 -8.18 32.20
N LYS A 339 -12.44 -6.93 32.65
CA LYS A 339 -11.77 -6.36 33.83
C LYS A 339 -12.37 -6.79 35.16
N SER A 340 -13.50 -7.49 35.20
CA SER A 340 -14.12 -7.97 36.44
C SER A 340 -13.48 -9.25 37.02
N LYS A 341 -12.36 -9.71 36.46
CA LYS A 341 -11.65 -10.94 36.88
C LYS A 341 -10.17 -10.76 37.24
N GLN A 342 -9.70 -9.56 37.53
CA GLN A 342 -8.36 -9.33 38.09
C GLN A 342 -8.43 -8.74 39.49
#